data_AF-A0A3E4UGP1-F1
#
_entry.id   AF-A0A3E4UGP1-F1
#
_cell.length_a   1.000
_cell.length_b   1.000
_cell.length_c   1.000
_cell.angle_alpha   90.00
_cell.angle_beta   90.00
_cell.angle_gamma   90.00
#
_symmetry.space_group_name_H-M   'P 1'
#
loop_
_entity.id
_entity.type
_entity.pdbx_description
1 polymer ?
#
loop_
_entity_poly.entity_id
_entity_poly.type
_entity_poly.pdbx_seq_one_letter_code
_entity_poly.pdbx_strand_id
1 'polypeptide(L)'
;MSEINTANVGKETQVGAFIVRGGALDVDYCYDDEKKELEILTEIPLIISNKKPEKETGTDIIMNRNQEYHITLENVNLTDETHRGGVRIRNGKAVITLRGINFIRGGINLTNAESAQLEITKESGGFTHVCGIGGTYKEILINGGNIKAVGGAYAAGIGGGLREGAGNITINGGTLEAIGTGWGNSNGIGCGQWGSGGTITINGGHVRAFGGSTGGSNPPLPKVCGIGGDNVHILVNGGVVEGYGNNGGSDFGGIFRTAPDGNARVTGSIEDTLDKENWNGIINDEVMGRVILGEDTYIDRLTVAKDAKLLIPGGMILVNYGTLVNYGRITVWDNPGIPSKSCICNKGEIRNSGVIDGWNENGSVQTV
;
A
#
# COMPACT_ATOMS: atom_id res chain seq x y z
N MET A 1 0.60 1.19 47.07
CA MET A 1 1.55 0.60 46.11
C MET A 1 1.35 -0.90 46.14
N SER A 2 0.48 -1.42 45.27
CA SER A 2 0.36 -2.86 45.04
C SER A 2 1.50 -3.27 44.11
N GLU A 3 2.25 -4.28 44.52
CA GLU A 3 3.37 -4.85 43.77
C GLU A 3 2.96 -5.15 42.33
N ILE A 4 3.73 -4.63 41.38
CA ILE A 4 3.67 -5.05 39.98
C ILE A 4 4.13 -6.51 39.98
N ASN A 5 3.20 -7.44 39.77
CA ASN A 5 3.49 -8.86 39.67
C ASN A 5 4.26 -9.10 38.36
N THR A 6 5.59 -9.06 38.44
CA THR A 6 6.53 -9.26 37.33
C THR A 6 6.61 -10.71 36.83
N ALA A 7 5.69 -11.60 37.23
CA ALA A 7 5.75 -13.03 36.94
C ALA A 7 5.35 -13.45 35.51
N ASN A 8 4.83 -12.54 34.67
CA ASN A 8 4.27 -12.91 33.34
C ASN A 8 4.95 -12.25 32.13
N VAL A 9 6.10 -11.60 32.31
CA VAL A 9 6.90 -11.16 31.15
C VAL A 9 7.61 -12.38 30.57
N GLY A 10 7.01 -13.03 29.56
CA GLY A 10 7.63 -14.09 28.77
C GLY A 10 6.98 -15.47 28.82
N LYS A 11 5.81 -15.64 29.45
CA LYS A 11 5.12 -16.93 29.48
C LYS A 11 4.31 -17.15 28.20
N GLU A 12 4.64 -18.21 27.46
CA GLU A 12 3.82 -18.70 26.36
C GLU A 12 2.56 -19.36 26.90
N THR A 13 1.41 -18.87 26.46
CA THR A 13 0.12 -19.47 26.81
C THR A 13 -0.59 -19.92 25.55
N GLN A 14 -0.99 -21.18 25.54
CA GLN A 14 -1.78 -21.75 24.46
C GLN A 14 -3.27 -21.51 24.72
N VAL A 15 -3.95 -20.80 23.83
CA VAL A 15 -5.40 -20.50 23.92
C VAL A 15 -6.05 -20.69 22.56
N GLY A 16 -7.13 -21.48 22.50
CA GLY A 16 -7.78 -21.81 21.24
C GLY A 16 -6.78 -22.34 20.20
N ALA A 17 -6.69 -21.66 19.06
CA ALA A 17 -5.73 -21.95 18.00
C ALA A 17 -4.40 -21.20 18.10
N PHE A 18 -4.23 -20.37 19.12
CA PHE A 18 -3.12 -19.44 19.26
C PHE A 18 -2.12 -19.82 20.36
N ILE A 19 -0.91 -19.31 20.20
CA ILE A 19 0.09 -19.14 21.24
C ILE A 19 0.22 -17.63 21.45
N VAL A 20 -0.08 -17.17 22.66
CA VAL A 20 0.05 -15.77 23.07
C VAL A 20 1.26 -15.65 24.00
N ARG A 21 2.14 -14.70 23.69
CA ARG A 21 3.31 -14.33 24.51
C ARG A 21 3.15 -12.90 24.99
N GLY A 22 3.42 -12.70 26.28
CA GLY A 22 3.12 -11.45 26.97
C GLY A 22 1.72 -11.49 27.59
N GLY A 23 1.55 -10.74 28.68
CA GLY A 23 0.29 -10.70 29.44
C GLY A 23 -0.12 -12.00 30.10
N ALA A 24 -1.31 -11.99 30.68
CA ALA A 24 -1.94 -13.12 31.36
C ALA A 24 -3.35 -13.42 30.80
N LEU A 25 -3.66 -14.70 30.63
CA LEU A 25 -5.01 -15.18 30.29
C LEU A 25 -6.04 -14.70 31.32
N ASP A 26 -7.19 -14.26 30.83
CA ASP A 26 -8.33 -13.69 31.56
C ASP A 26 -8.06 -12.35 32.26
N VAL A 27 -6.88 -11.75 32.03
CA VAL A 27 -6.53 -10.40 32.50
C VAL A 27 -6.24 -9.50 31.29
N ASP A 28 -5.30 -9.93 30.46
CA ASP A 28 -4.79 -9.17 29.31
C ASP A 28 -5.40 -9.61 27.99
N TYR A 29 -5.82 -10.87 27.91
CA TYR A 29 -6.55 -11.44 26.80
C TYR A 29 -7.43 -12.59 27.30
N CYS A 30 -8.54 -12.87 26.63
CA CYS A 30 -9.37 -14.05 26.90
C CYS A 30 -9.78 -14.72 25.59
N TYR A 31 -10.16 -16.00 25.66
CA TYR A 31 -10.61 -16.75 24.50
C TYR A 31 -12.02 -17.29 24.72
N ASP A 32 -12.94 -16.97 23.81
CA ASP A 32 -14.30 -17.49 23.79
C ASP A 32 -14.36 -18.73 22.88
N ASP A 33 -14.49 -19.91 23.49
CA ASP A 33 -14.52 -21.19 22.78
C ASP A 33 -15.77 -21.38 21.91
N GLU A 34 -16.90 -20.76 22.27
CA GLU A 34 -18.15 -20.86 21.51
C GLU A 34 -18.10 -19.95 20.28
N LYS A 35 -17.61 -18.72 20.46
CA LYS A 35 -17.50 -17.75 19.37
C LYS A 35 -16.24 -17.91 18.52
N LYS A 36 -15.24 -18.65 19.01
CA LYS A 36 -13.90 -18.73 18.43
C LYS A 36 -13.25 -17.34 18.32
N GLU A 37 -13.34 -16.54 19.38
CA GLU A 37 -12.82 -15.17 19.43
C GLU A 37 -11.70 -15.08 20.50
N LEU A 38 -10.51 -14.59 20.12
CA LEU A 38 -9.46 -14.14 21.03
C LEU A 38 -9.64 -12.65 21.28
N GLU A 39 -10.12 -12.25 22.45
CA GLU A 39 -10.27 -10.84 22.82
C GLU A 39 -9.02 -10.30 23.51
N ILE A 40 -8.54 -9.16 23.02
CA ILE A 40 -7.45 -8.39 23.64
C ILE A 40 -8.06 -7.35 24.58
N LEU A 41 -7.61 -7.36 25.83
CA LEU A 41 -8.19 -6.58 26.93
C LEU A 41 -7.26 -5.45 27.39
N THR A 42 -6.01 -5.42 26.93
CA THR A 42 -4.92 -4.64 27.51
C THR A 42 -4.21 -3.74 26.50
N GLU A 43 -3.50 -2.73 27.00
CA GLU A 43 -2.61 -1.87 26.22
C GLU A 43 -1.16 -2.40 26.21
N ILE A 44 -0.83 -3.41 27.03
CA ILE A 44 0.51 -3.99 27.01
C ILE A 44 0.76 -4.71 25.67
N PRO A 45 2.01 -4.69 25.15
CA PRO A 45 2.34 -5.41 23.93
C PRO A 45 2.16 -6.92 24.08
N LEU A 46 1.43 -7.53 23.14
CA LEU A 46 1.25 -8.99 23.03
C LEU A 46 1.80 -9.50 21.71
N ILE A 47 2.36 -10.71 21.70
CA ILE A 47 2.72 -11.44 20.48
C ILE A 47 1.77 -12.63 20.33
N ILE A 48 1.12 -12.74 19.18
CA ILE A 48 0.11 -13.75 18.88
C ILE A 48 0.59 -14.54 17.66
N SER A 49 0.59 -15.87 17.77
CA SER A 49 0.97 -16.78 16.69
C SER A 49 0.01 -17.95 16.60
N ASN A 50 -0.17 -18.54 15.42
CA ASN A 50 -0.93 -19.79 15.32
C ASN A 50 -0.10 -20.97 15.83
N LYS A 51 -0.75 -21.91 16.54
CA LYS A 51 -0.13 -23.18 16.93
C LYS A 51 0.32 -24.01 15.72
N LYS A 52 -0.36 -23.83 14.58
CA LYS A 52 -0.14 -24.52 13.30
C LYS A 52 -0.24 -23.50 12.17
N PRO A 53 0.82 -22.71 11.92
CA PRO A 53 0.80 -21.62 10.94
C PRO A 53 0.52 -22.09 9.51
N GLU A 54 0.82 -23.35 9.20
CA GLU A 54 0.55 -23.98 7.90
C GLU A 54 -0.93 -24.34 7.67
N LYS A 55 -1.78 -24.24 8.70
CA LYS A 55 -3.21 -24.54 8.61
C LYS A 55 -4.04 -23.30 8.86
N GLU A 56 -5.02 -23.11 7.98
CA GLU A 56 -6.04 -22.10 8.16
C GLU A 56 -6.81 -22.31 9.46
N THR A 57 -7.12 -21.21 10.14
CA THR A 57 -7.82 -21.23 11.42
C THR A 57 -9.02 -20.30 11.38
N GLY A 58 -10.23 -20.85 11.54
CA GLY A 58 -11.48 -20.08 11.64
C GLY A 58 -11.66 -19.47 13.04
N THR A 59 -10.92 -18.42 13.34
CA THR A 59 -10.98 -17.68 14.62
C THR A 59 -10.67 -16.22 14.37
N ASP A 60 -11.24 -15.34 15.20
CA ASP A 60 -10.98 -13.91 15.12
C ASP A 60 -10.18 -13.43 16.32
N ILE A 61 -9.32 -12.44 16.09
CA ILE A 61 -8.68 -11.63 17.14
C ILE A 61 -9.49 -10.33 17.24
N ILE A 62 -10.06 -10.04 18.41
CA ILE A 62 -10.99 -8.92 18.59
C ILE A 62 -10.50 -7.93 19.65
N MET A 63 -10.87 -6.67 19.48
CA MET A 63 -10.51 -5.53 20.34
C MET A 63 -11.75 -4.66 20.56
N ASN A 64 -12.34 -4.70 21.76
CA ASN A 64 -13.67 -4.10 22.05
C ASN A 64 -13.66 -2.85 22.94
N ARG A 65 -12.57 -2.61 23.67
CA ARG A 65 -12.41 -1.48 24.59
C ARG A 65 -11.89 -0.25 23.84
N ASN A 66 -12.28 0.94 24.28
CA ASN A 66 -11.82 2.20 23.71
C ASN A 66 -10.42 2.56 24.25
N GLN A 67 -9.38 1.93 23.70
CA GLN A 67 -7.98 2.09 24.12
C GLN A 67 -7.03 1.88 22.94
N GLU A 68 -5.72 2.05 23.15
CA GLU A 68 -4.69 1.73 22.15
C GLU A 68 -4.10 0.33 22.41
N TYR A 69 -4.25 -0.57 21.44
CA TYR A 69 -3.74 -1.94 21.53
C TYR A 69 -2.40 -2.06 20.82
N HIS A 70 -1.49 -2.84 21.37
CA HIS A 70 -0.21 -3.14 20.73
C HIS A 70 -0.09 -4.65 20.56
N ILE A 71 -0.24 -5.15 19.34
CA ILE A 71 -0.12 -6.59 19.06
C ILE A 71 0.89 -6.84 17.94
N THR A 72 1.64 -7.92 18.08
CA THR A 72 2.47 -8.49 17.03
C THR A 72 1.83 -9.79 16.56
N LEU A 73 1.46 -9.88 15.29
CA LEU A 73 1.03 -11.14 14.68
C LEU A 73 2.26 -11.82 14.06
N GLU A 74 2.58 -13.01 14.54
CA GLU A 74 3.75 -13.78 14.13
C GLU A 74 3.31 -15.12 13.54
N ASN A 75 3.47 -15.30 12.22
CA ASN A 75 3.03 -16.50 11.51
C ASN A 75 1.56 -16.86 11.76
N VAL A 76 0.68 -15.86 11.69
CA VAL A 76 -0.76 -16.02 11.90
C VAL A 76 -1.47 -16.42 10.60
N ASN A 77 -2.35 -17.41 10.63
CA ASN A 77 -3.09 -17.92 9.47
C ASN A 77 -4.59 -18.06 9.81
N LEU A 78 -5.35 -17.00 9.55
CA LEU A 78 -6.78 -16.88 9.86
C LEU A 78 -7.61 -17.06 8.58
N THR A 79 -8.79 -17.65 8.71
CA THR A 79 -9.75 -17.86 7.60
C THR A 79 -11.16 -17.42 7.97
N ASP A 80 -12.02 -17.28 6.96
CA ASP A 80 -13.35 -16.64 7.05
C ASP A 80 -14.53 -17.64 7.18
N GLU A 81 -14.30 -18.85 7.70
CA GLU A 81 -15.33 -19.90 7.75
C GLU A 81 -16.63 -19.48 8.49
N THR A 82 -16.62 -18.38 9.26
CA THR A 82 -17.81 -17.86 9.97
C THR A 82 -18.12 -16.38 9.74
N HIS A 83 -17.55 -15.72 8.72
CA HIS A 83 -17.92 -14.36 8.28
C HIS A 83 -17.71 -13.22 9.28
N ARG A 84 -16.55 -13.15 9.94
CA ARG A 84 -16.33 -12.14 10.99
C ARG A 84 -15.01 -11.39 10.98
N GLY A 85 -14.08 -11.70 10.08
CA GLY A 85 -12.86 -10.89 9.92
C GLY A 85 -11.78 -11.26 10.93
N GLY A 86 -10.69 -11.83 10.41
CA GLY A 86 -9.63 -12.42 11.24
C GLY A 86 -9.07 -11.50 12.31
N VAL A 87 -8.98 -10.18 12.09
CA VAL A 87 -8.63 -9.21 13.15
C VAL A 87 -9.60 -8.04 13.15
N ARG A 88 -10.32 -7.82 14.25
CA ARG A 88 -11.34 -6.77 14.39
C ARG A 88 -11.06 -5.81 15.53
N ILE A 89 -11.06 -4.52 15.19
CA ILE A 89 -11.08 -3.42 16.16
C ILE A 89 -12.50 -2.86 16.18
N ARG A 90 -13.29 -3.24 17.18
CA ARG A 90 -14.66 -2.75 17.36
C ARG A 90 -14.70 -1.39 18.07
N ASN A 91 -13.70 -1.09 18.89
CA ASN A 91 -13.52 0.18 19.58
C ASN A 91 -12.03 0.45 19.84
N GLY A 92 -11.64 1.72 19.97
CA GLY A 92 -10.24 2.11 20.18
C GLY A 92 -9.39 2.14 18.90
N LYS A 93 -8.07 2.03 19.06
CA LYS A 93 -7.06 2.02 17.99
C LYS A 93 -6.09 0.87 18.21
N ALA A 94 -5.48 0.32 17.17
CA ALA A 94 -4.46 -0.72 17.34
C ALA A 94 -3.21 -0.46 16.49
N VAL A 95 -2.07 -0.75 17.10
CA VAL A 95 -0.78 -0.96 16.47
C VAL A 95 -0.59 -2.44 16.27
N ILE A 96 -0.65 -2.86 15.00
CA ILE A 96 -0.50 -4.26 14.59
C ILE A 96 0.82 -4.40 13.85
N THR A 97 1.83 -4.89 14.55
CA THR A 97 3.10 -5.31 13.98
C THR A 97 2.95 -6.70 13.40
N LEU A 98 3.54 -6.96 12.24
CA LEU A 98 3.54 -8.28 11.62
C LEU A 98 4.97 -8.84 11.66
N ARG A 99 5.11 -10.15 11.86
CA ARG A 99 6.37 -10.90 11.80
C ARG A 99 6.16 -12.23 11.07
N GLY A 100 7.15 -12.63 10.27
CA GLY A 100 7.05 -13.85 9.46
C GLY A 100 5.98 -13.73 8.36
N ILE A 101 5.31 -14.84 8.06
CA ILE A 101 4.29 -14.93 6.99
C ILE A 101 2.91 -14.96 7.63
N ASN A 102 2.12 -13.91 7.45
CA ASN A 102 0.78 -13.82 8.02
C ASN A 102 -0.29 -13.87 6.92
N PHE A 103 -1.25 -14.78 7.04
CA PHE A 103 -2.45 -14.85 6.21
C PHE A 103 -3.65 -14.40 7.03
N ILE A 104 -4.26 -13.27 6.71
CA ILE A 104 -5.38 -12.73 7.50
C ILE A 104 -6.55 -12.44 6.57
N ARG A 105 -7.47 -13.40 6.48
CA ARG A 105 -8.56 -13.35 5.54
C ARG A 105 -9.78 -12.68 6.21
N GLY A 106 -10.05 -11.41 5.89
CA GLY A 106 -11.27 -10.70 6.31
C GLY A 106 -11.12 -9.30 6.93
N GLY A 107 -10.04 -8.57 6.65
CA GLY A 107 -9.89 -7.18 7.13
C GLY A 107 -8.85 -7.00 8.23
N ILE A 108 -8.06 -5.92 8.18
CA ILE A 108 -7.22 -5.41 9.28
C ILE A 108 -7.09 -3.88 9.20
N ASN A 109 -6.95 -3.19 10.34
CA ASN A 109 -6.35 -1.85 10.43
C ASN A 109 -4.88 -1.99 10.86
N LEU A 110 -3.93 -1.66 9.97
CA LEU A 110 -2.50 -1.81 10.23
C LEU A 110 -1.88 -0.48 10.67
N THR A 111 -0.89 -0.54 11.57
CA THR A 111 0.14 0.49 11.72
C THR A 111 1.47 -0.18 12.08
N ASN A 112 2.54 0.20 11.36
CA ASN A 112 3.93 -0.21 11.56
C ASN A 112 4.31 -1.68 11.21
N ALA A 113 4.65 -1.94 9.94
CA ALA A 113 5.26 -3.19 9.49
C ALA A 113 6.67 -2.92 8.92
N GLU A 114 7.68 -3.00 9.77
CA GLU A 114 9.07 -3.07 9.33
C GLU A 114 9.40 -4.55 9.07
N SER A 115 9.61 -4.94 7.80
CA SER A 115 10.15 -6.23 7.32
C SER A 115 9.26 -7.49 7.20
N ALA A 116 7.94 -7.44 7.42
CA ALA A 116 7.08 -8.63 7.32
C ALA A 116 6.26 -8.77 6.03
N GLN A 117 5.90 -10.02 5.69
CA GLN A 117 4.99 -10.35 4.59
C GLN A 117 3.56 -10.59 5.15
N LEU A 118 2.58 -9.90 4.58
CA LEU A 118 1.16 -9.94 4.90
C LEU A 118 0.36 -10.28 3.64
N GLU A 119 -0.31 -11.43 3.64
CA GLU A 119 -1.31 -11.75 2.61
C GLU A 119 -2.70 -11.73 3.24
N ILE A 120 -3.45 -10.66 3.01
CA ILE A 120 -4.88 -10.58 3.30
C ILE A 120 -5.63 -11.00 2.04
N THR A 121 -5.82 -12.31 1.87
CA THR A 121 -6.55 -12.89 0.73
C THR A 121 -7.84 -13.53 1.22
N LYS A 122 -9.03 -13.03 0.85
CA LYS A 122 -10.25 -13.84 1.07
C LYS A 122 -10.32 -14.98 0.04
N GLU A 123 -10.45 -16.23 0.48
CA GLU A 123 -10.88 -17.31 -0.41
C GLU A 123 -12.36 -17.12 -0.76
N SER A 124 -12.64 -17.22 -2.07
CA SER A 124 -13.94 -17.06 -2.68
C SER A 124 -14.96 -18.06 -2.13
N GLY A 125 -16.02 -17.55 -1.49
CA GLY A 125 -17.16 -18.38 -1.08
C GLY A 125 -18.35 -17.64 -0.45
N GLY A 126 -18.16 -16.43 0.09
CA GLY A 126 -19.24 -15.68 0.76
C GLY A 126 -19.47 -14.27 0.21
N PHE A 127 -20.74 -13.87 0.09
CA PHE A 127 -21.26 -12.55 -0.31
C PHE A 127 -20.97 -11.42 0.71
N THR A 128 -19.76 -11.33 1.25
CA THR A 128 -19.46 -10.31 2.26
C THR A 128 -18.97 -9.02 1.61
N HIS A 129 -19.61 -7.92 1.97
CA HIS A 129 -19.39 -6.56 1.50
C HIS A 129 -18.20 -5.83 2.17
N VAL A 130 -17.14 -6.56 2.54
CA VAL A 130 -16.07 -6.08 3.40
C VAL A 130 -14.75 -5.98 2.62
N CYS A 131 -13.97 -4.93 2.86
CA CYS A 131 -12.67 -4.72 2.21
C CYS A 131 -11.57 -5.67 2.73
N GLY A 132 -10.47 -5.77 1.99
CA GLY A 132 -9.30 -6.55 2.43
C GLY A 132 -8.55 -5.88 3.58
N ILE A 133 -8.29 -4.58 3.49
CA ILE A 133 -7.79 -3.73 4.58
C ILE A 133 -8.74 -2.55 4.74
N GLY A 134 -9.26 -2.32 5.93
CA GLY A 134 -10.15 -1.20 6.23
C GLY A 134 -11.33 -1.58 7.13
N GLY A 135 -12.33 -0.69 7.17
CA GLY A 135 -13.55 -0.87 7.97
C GLY A 135 -14.30 0.44 8.23
N THR A 136 -15.37 0.36 9.02
CA THR A 136 -16.32 1.46 9.28
C THR A 136 -15.70 2.68 9.99
N TYR A 137 -14.46 2.58 10.50
CA TYR A 137 -13.72 3.65 11.19
C TYR A 137 -12.43 4.02 10.42
N LYS A 138 -12.48 5.17 9.75
CA LYS A 138 -11.75 5.52 8.52
C LYS A 138 -10.36 6.15 8.73
N GLU A 139 -9.43 5.43 9.36
CA GLU A 139 -7.99 5.73 9.31
C GLU A 139 -7.21 4.43 9.05
N ILE A 140 -6.62 4.33 7.86
CA ILE A 140 -5.81 3.19 7.41
C ILE A 140 -4.39 3.72 7.19
N LEU A 141 -3.40 3.19 7.91
CA LEU A 141 -2.02 3.67 7.86
C LEU A 141 -1.01 2.53 7.63
N ILE A 142 -0.56 2.36 6.39
CA ILE A 142 0.42 1.36 6.00
C ILE A 142 1.82 1.99 6.04
N ASN A 143 2.68 1.59 6.98
CA ASN A 143 4.04 2.14 7.07
C ASN A 143 5.09 1.39 6.23
N GLY A 144 4.80 0.16 5.82
CA GLY A 144 5.77 -0.75 5.22
C GLY A 144 5.24 -2.18 5.06
N GLY A 145 6.15 -3.11 4.75
CA GLY A 145 5.85 -4.54 4.61
C GLY A 145 5.58 -4.96 3.16
N ASN A 146 5.46 -6.28 2.92
CA ASN A 146 4.97 -6.82 1.65
C ASN A 146 3.51 -7.23 1.87
N ILE A 147 2.55 -6.46 1.36
CA ILE A 147 1.13 -6.59 1.64
C ILE A 147 0.40 -6.95 0.36
N LYS A 148 -0.41 -8.01 0.41
CA LYS A 148 -1.45 -8.28 -0.60
C LYS A 148 -2.82 -8.18 0.05
N ALA A 149 -3.69 -7.30 -0.43
CA ALA A 149 -5.00 -7.03 0.17
C ALA A 149 -6.12 -7.27 -0.85
N VAL A 150 -6.99 -8.23 -0.57
CA VAL A 150 -8.06 -8.66 -1.48
C VAL A 150 -9.43 -8.38 -0.86
N GLY A 151 -10.24 -7.57 -1.55
CA GLY A 151 -11.57 -7.17 -1.11
C GLY A 151 -12.63 -8.26 -1.29
N GLY A 152 -13.69 -8.21 -0.50
CA GLY A 152 -14.90 -9.01 -0.71
C GLY A 152 -15.77 -8.47 -1.86
N ALA A 153 -16.93 -9.10 -2.06
CA ALA A 153 -17.87 -8.68 -3.12
C ALA A 153 -18.22 -7.19 -2.96
N TYR A 154 -18.10 -6.42 -4.04
CA TYR A 154 -18.39 -4.99 -4.05
C TYR A 154 -17.50 -4.13 -3.13
N ALA A 155 -16.42 -4.67 -2.56
CA ALA A 155 -15.59 -3.97 -1.59
C ALA A 155 -14.15 -3.83 -2.08
N ALA A 156 -13.49 -2.75 -1.67
CA ALA A 156 -12.13 -2.46 -2.12
C ALA A 156 -11.11 -3.48 -1.58
N GLY A 157 -9.99 -3.64 -2.28
CA GLY A 157 -8.82 -4.32 -1.72
C GLY A 157 -8.38 -3.64 -0.43
N ILE A 158 -8.25 -2.31 -0.48
CA ILE A 158 -7.95 -1.45 0.67
C ILE A 158 -8.92 -0.26 0.66
N GLY A 159 -9.65 -0.03 1.74
CA GLY A 159 -10.55 1.12 1.88
C GLY A 159 -11.93 0.73 2.35
N GLY A 160 -12.96 1.03 1.55
CA GLY A 160 -14.37 0.88 1.92
C GLY A 160 -15.00 -0.46 1.56
N GLY A 161 -15.95 -0.92 2.38
CA GLY A 161 -16.92 -1.95 2.01
C GLY A 161 -18.00 -1.47 1.03
N LEU A 162 -19.00 -2.31 0.74
CA LEU A 162 -20.15 -1.92 -0.10
C LEU A 162 -20.80 -0.65 0.45
N ARG A 163 -21.01 0.34 -0.41
CA ARG A 163 -21.61 1.65 -0.08
C ARG A 163 -20.80 2.48 0.92
N GLU A 164 -19.55 2.10 1.16
CA GLU A 164 -18.64 2.85 2.02
C GLU A 164 -17.57 3.53 1.16
N GLY A 165 -17.36 4.84 1.41
CA GLY A 165 -16.24 5.58 0.83
C GLY A 165 -14.88 5.07 1.31
N ALA A 166 -13.82 5.47 0.62
CA ALA A 166 -12.44 5.00 0.83
C ALA A 166 -11.91 5.18 2.27
N GLY A 167 -12.40 6.19 2.98
CA GLY A 167 -11.82 6.61 4.26
C GLY A 167 -10.53 7.41 4.08
N ASN A 168 -9.73 7.54 5.15
CA ASN A 168 -8.41 8.16 5.08
C ASN A 168 -7.34 7.07 5.02
N ILE A 169 -6.78 6.84 3.84
CA ILE A 169 -5.73 5.85 3.58
C ILE A 169 -4.40 6.59 3.45
N THR A 170 -3.41 6.19 4.23
CA THR A 170 -2.03 6.67 4.14
C THR A 170 -1.09 5.49 3.96
N ILE A 171 -0.26 5.52 2.92
CA ILE A 171 0.76 4.50 2.63
C ILE A 171 2.13 5.18 2.63
N ASN A 172 2.97 4.88 3.62
CA ASN A 172 4.32 5.45 3.74
C ASN A 172 5.41 4.61 3.05
N GLY A 173 5.15 3.33 2.79
CA GLY A 173 6.16 2.44 2.22
C GLY A 173 5.69 1.00 2.07
N GLY A 174 6.62 0.13 1.66
CA GLY A 174 6.38 -1.31 1.47
C GLY A 174 6.15 -1.70 0.01
N THR A 175 5.95 -2.99 -0.23
CA THR A 175 5.44 -3.54 -1.49
C THR A 175 3.97 -3.87 -1.27
N LEU A 176 3.06 -3.28 -2.03
CA LEU A 176 1.62 -3.36 -1.82
C LEU A 176 0.93 -3.82 -3.10
N GLU A 177 0.10 -4.85 -3.00
CA GLU A 177 -0.80 -5.32 -4.05
C GLU A 177 -2.24 -5.30 -3.52
N ALA A 178 -3.07 -4.39 -4.01
CA ALA A 178 -4.46 -4.23 -3.56
C ALA A 178 -5.42 -4.64 -4.68
N ILE A 179 -6.36 -5.53 -4.41
CA ILE A 179 -7.23 -6.16 -5.41
C ILE A 179 -8.70 -6.02 -4.97
N GLY A 180 -9.48 -5.23 -5.71
CA GLY A 180 -10.94 -5.31 -5.67
C GLY A 180 -11.41 -6.59 -6.35
N THR A 181 -12.52 -7.21 -5.90
CA THR A 181 -12.98 -8.49 -6.47
C THR A 181 -14.22 -8.39 -7.36
N GLY A 182 -14.31 -9.34 -8.28
CA GLY A 182 -15.20 -9.37 -9.45
C GLY A 182 -16.67 -9.66 -9.23
N TRP A 183 -17.14 -9.79 -7.99
CA TRP A 183 -18.58 -9.88 -7.72
C TRP A 183 -19.24 -8.50 -7.65
N GLY A 184 -18.51 -7.44 -8.03
CA GLY A 184 -19.04 -6.15 -8.42
C GLY A 184 -17.95 -5.07 -8.52
N ASN A 185 -18.38 -3.85 -8.79
CA ASN A 185 -17.51 -2.72 -9.10
C ASN A 185 -16.79 -2.25 -7.84
N SER A 186 -15.53 -2.63 -7.68
CA SER A 186 -14.76 -2.32 -6.47
C SER A 186 -13.34 -1.93 -6.81
N ASN A 187 -12.83 -0.91 -6.16
CA ASN A 187 -11.52 -0.38 -6.50
C ASN A 187 -10.42 -1.20 -5.83
N GLY A 188 -9.21 -1.20 -6.39
CA GLY A 188 -8.06 -1.82 -5.73
C GLY A 188 -7.79 -1.15 -4.39
N ILE A 189 -7.56 0.16 -4.44
CA ILE A 189 -7.47 1.04 -3.26
C ILE A 189 -8.54 2.12 -3.40
N GLY A 190 -9.45 2.23 -2.45
CA GLY A 190 -10.45 3.28 -2.43
C GLY A 190 -11.84 2.82 -1.98
N CYS A 191 -12.88 3.29 -2.66
CA CYS A 191 -14.25 2.99 -2.29
C CYS A 191 -14.67 1.56 -2.67
N GLY A 192 -15.61 0.99 -1.91
CA GLY A 192 -16.45 -0.09 -2.43
C GLY A 192 -17.54 0.44 -3.37
N GLN A 193 -18.33 -0.44 -3.98
CA GLN A 193 -19.37 -0.05 -4.93
C GLN A 193 -20.34 0.94 -4.29
N TRP A 194 -20.67 2.01 -5.02
CA TRP A 194 -21.55 3.11 -4.57
C TRP A 194 -21.01 3.87 -3.34
N GLY A 195 -19.79 3.57 -2.90
CA GLY A 195 -19.06 4.39 -1.95
C GLY A 195 -18.51 5.63 -2.65
N SER A 196 -18.49 6.75 -1.94
CA SER A 196 -17.92 8.00 -2.43
C SER A 196 -17.16 8.71 -1.32
N GLY A 197 -16.15 9.48 -1.70
CA GLY A 197 -15.35 10.30 -0.80
C GLY A 197 -14.26 9.52 -0.08
N GLY A 198 -13.32 10.28 0.45
CA GLY A 198 -12.14 9.78 1.16
C GLY A 198 -10.87 10.42 0.62
N THR A 199 -9.77 10.13 1.31
CA THR A 199 -8.45 10.64 0.99
C THR A 199 -7.49 9.46 0.91
N ILE A 200 -6.71 9.40 -0.15
CA ILE A 200 -5.64 8.42 -0.35
C ILE A 200 -4.34 9.20 -0.46
N THR A 201 -3.43 9.00 0.48
CA THR A 201 -2.08 9.58 0.46
C THR A 201 -1.05 8.48 0.33
N ILE A 202 -0.20 8.54 -0.69
CA ILE A 202 0.90 7.59 -0.90
C ILE A 202 2.22 8.35 -0.84
N ASN A 203 2.97 8.18 0.25
CA ASN A 203 4.26 8.82 0.48
C ASN A 203 5.44 7.98 -0.04
N GLY A 204 5.26 6.68 -0.24
CA GLY A 204 6.34 5.79 -0.69
C GLY A 204 5.90 4.35 -0.90
N GLY A 205 6.84 3.50 -1.30
CA GLY A 205 6.63 2.07 -1.56
C GLY A 205 6.45 1.72 -3.04
N HIS A 206 6.27 0.44 -3.33
CA HIS A 206 5.83 -0.07 -4.63
C HIS A 206 4.39 -0.54 -4.52
N VAL A 207 3.45 0.27 -5.02
CA VAL A 207 2.00 0.08 -4.87
C VAL A 207 1.39 -0.30 -6.21
N ARG A 208 0.74 -1.45 -6.27
CA ARG A 208 -0.04 -1.91 -7.42
C ARG A 208 -1.49 -2.12 -6.99
N ALA A 209 -2.43 -1.48 -7.67
CA ALA A 209 -3.84 -1.54 -7.30
C ALA A 209 -4.70 -1.94 -8.49
N PHE A 210 -5.41 -3.05 -8.33
CA PHE A 210 -6.23 -3.68 -9.35
C PHE A 210 -7.70 -3.50 -9.00
N GLY A 211 -8.42 -2.76 -9.85
CA GLY A 211 -9.87 -2.72 -9.81
C GLY A 211 -10.47 -4.09 -10.07
N GLY A 212 -11.57 -4.43 -9.40
CA GLY A 212 -12.28 -5.68 -9.62
C GLY A 212 -12.82 -5.84 -11.04
N SER A 213 -12.60 -7.01 -11.63
CA SER A 213 -13.13 -7.39 -12.94
C SER A 213 -14.36 -8.27 -12.78
N THR A 214 -15.51 -7.85 -13.30
CA THR A 214 -16.76 -8.62 -13.17
C THR A 214 -16.80 -9.82 -14.12
N GLY A 215 -16.99 -11.03 -13.58
CA GLY A 215 -17.22 -12.26 -14.36
C GLY A 215 -18.66 -12.45 -14.86
N GLY A 216 -19.54 -11.47 -14.71
CA GLY A 216 -20.99 -11.60 -14.95
C GLY A 216 -21.53 -10.59 -15.96
N SER A 217 -22.20 -11.11 -16.99
CA SER A 217 -22.80 -10.41 -18.13
C SER A 217 -24.03 -9.57 -17.76
N ASN A 218 -23.87 -8.26 -17.52
CA ASN A 218 -24.95 -7.28 -17.83
C ASN A 218 -24.43 -5.82 -17.88
N PRO A 219 -24.44 -5.15 -19.05
CA PRO A 219 -24.04 -3.75 -19.19
C PRO A 219 -25.18 -2.74 -18.88
N PRO A 220 -24.84 -1.45 -18.59
CA PRO A 220 -23.49 -0.92 -18.40
C PRO A 220 -23.02 -1.09 -16.95
N LEU A 221 -21.85 -1.71 -16.79
CA LEU A 221 -21.20 -1.86 -15.49
C LEU A 221 -20.57 -0.52 -15.07
N PRO A 222 -20.69 -0.10 -13.80
CA PRO A 222 -19.98 1.05 -13.26
C PRO A 222 -18.47 0.97 -13.52
N LYS A 223 -17.87 2.13 -13.80
CA LYS A 223 -16.42 2.30 -13.94
C LYS A 223 -15.72 1.85 -12.65
N VAL A 224 -14.62 1.13 -12.80
CA VAL A 224 -13.81 0.64 -11.66
C VAL A 224 -12.42 1.21 -11.74
N CYS A 225 -11.93 1.74 -10.62
CA CYS A 225 -10.60 2.33 -10.55
C CYS A 225 -9.57 1.37 -9.97
N GLY A 226 -8.31 1.50 -10.39
CA GLY A 226 -7.21 0.89 -9.65
C GLY A 226 -7.10 1.54 -8.27
N ILE A 227 -6.91 2.86 -8.27
CA ILE A 227 -6.82 3.72 -7.09
C ILE A 227 -7.89 4.82 -7.20
N GLY A 228 -8.70 5.00 -6.15
CA GLY A 228 -9.61 6.14 -6.02
C GLY A 228 -11.09 5.78 -5.96
N GLY A 229 -11.91 6.46 -6.76
CA GLY A 229 -13.36 6.36 -6.81
C GLY A 229 -14.05 7.73 -6.81
N ASP A 230 -15.38 7.72 -6.82
CA ASP A 230 -16.18 8.95 -6.89
C ASP A 230 -15.85 9.91 -5.74
N ASN A 231 -15.43 11.13 -6.07
CA ASN A 231 -15.03 12.18 -5.11
C ASN A 231 -13.89 11.80 -4.15
N VAL A 232 -13.03 10.85 -4.53
CA VAL A 232 -11.83 10.51 -3.73
C VAL A 232 -10.71 11.49 -4.07
N HIS A 233 -10.05 12.03 -3.04
CA HIS A 233 -8.83 12.81 -3.19
C HIS A 233 -7.61 11.89 -3.15
N ILE A 234 -6.81 11.90 -4.21
CA ILE A 234 -5.59 11.11 -4.35
C ILE A 234 -4.39 12.05 -4.32
N LEU A 235 -3.48 11.82 -3.39
CA LEU A 235 -2.22 12.52 -3.26
C LEU A 235 -1.07 11.52 -3.32
N VAL A 236 -0.24 11.58 -4.37
CA VAL A 236 0.94 10.73 -4.51
C VAL A 236 2.21 11.56 -4.34
N ASN A 237 2.89 11.40 -3.22
CA ASN A 237 4.11 12.15 -2.88
C ASN A 237 5.39 11.38 -3.23
N GLY A 238 5.35 10.05 -3.26
CA GLY A 238 6.53 9.24 -3.53
C GLY A 238 6.21 7.77 -3.80
N GLY A 239 7.24 7.01 -4.13
CA GLY A 239 7.13 5.59 -4.47
C GLY A 239 6.81 5.32 -5.94
N VAL A 240 6.72 4.05 -6.29
CA VAL A 240 6.26 3.55 -7.60
C VAL A 240 4.81 3.13 -7.44
N VAL A 241 3.89 3.78 -8.15
CA VAL A 241 2.45 3.59 -7.99
C VAL A 241 1.80 3.29 -9.32
N GLU A 242 1.15 2.14 -9.40
CA GLU A 242 0.52 1.61 -10.60
C GLU A 242 -0.94 1.31 -10.30
N GLY A 243 -1.83 1.94 -11.07
CA GLY A 243 -3.26 1.65 -11.04
C GLY A 243 -3.65 0.79 -12.24
N TYR A 244 -4.61 -0.10 -12.04
CA TYR A 244 -5.21 -0.91 -13.09
C TYR A 244 -6.74 -0.88 -12.92
N GLY A 245 -7.37 0.09 -13.56
CA GLY A 245 -8.81 0.23 -13.67
C GLY A 245 -9.43 -0.83 -14.57
N ASN A 246 -10.73 -1.02 -14.46
CA ASN A 246 -11.50 -1.98 -15.24
C ASN A 246 -12.86 -1.39 -15.66
N ASN A 247 -13.54 -2.04 -16.62
CA ASN A 247 -14.85 -1.64 -17.11
C ASN A 247 -14.91 -0.17 -17.60
N GLY A 248 -13.84 0.32 -18.23
CA GLY A 248 -13.74 1.70 -18.72
C GLY A 248 -13.57 2.76 -17.62
N GLY A 249 -13.26 2.33 -16.39
CA GLY A 249 -12.74 3.20 -15.35
C GLY A 249 -11.26 3.52 -15.55
N SER A 250 -10.81 4.60 -14.91
CA SER A 250 -9.41 5.04 -14.91
C SER A 250 -8.56 4.23 -13.96
N ASP A 251 -7.26 4.23 -14.17
CA ASP A 251 -6.32 3.63 -13.22
C ASP A 251 -6.28 4.44 -11.92
N PHE A 252 -6.36 5.76 -12.03
CA PHE A 252 -6.54 6.72 -10.94
C PHE A 252 -7.83 7.52 -11.15
N GLY A 253 -8.87 7.23 -10.37
CA GLY A 253 -10.20 7.87 -10.49
C GLY A 253 -10.55 8.79 -9.32
N GLY A 254 -11.07 9.97 -9.62
CA GLY A 254 -11.22 11.05 -8.65
C GLY A 254 -10.20 12.18 -8.85
N ILE A 255 -9.95 12.94 -7.78
CA ILE A 255 -9.16 14.18 -7.81
C ILE A 255 -7.69 13.84 -7.55
N PHE A 256 -6.85 13.91 -8.58
CA PHE A 256 -5.45 13.50 -8.51
C PHE A 256 -4.49 14.68 -8.35
N ARG A 257 -3.59 14.57 -7.37
CA ARG A 257 -2.47 15.49 -7.16
C ARG A 257 -1.20 14.73 -6.80
N THR A 258 -0.09 15.43 -6.96
CA THR A 258 1.23 15.07 -6.41
C THR A 258 1.71 16.19 -5.49
N ALA A 259 2.61 15.88 -4.54
CA ALA A 259 3.22 16.92 -3.72
C ALA A 259 4.14 17.82 -4.56
N PRO A 260 4.25 19.13 -4.26
CA PRO A 260 5.15 20.05 -4.95
C PRO A 260 6.62 19.63 -4.94
N ASP A 261 7.04 18.86 -3.94
CA ASP A 261 8.38 18.30 -3.73
C ASP A 261 8.41 16.77 -3.79
N GLY A 262 7.31 16.16 -4.25
CA GLY A 262 7.19 14.72 -4.40
C GLY A 262 8.11 14.15 -5.48
N ASN A 263 8.53 12.90 -5.30
CA ASN A 263 9.34 12.14 -6.27
C ASN A 263 8.60 10.85 -6.69
N ALA A 264 7.28 10.94 -6.87
CA ALA A 264 6.45 9.81 -7.25
C ALA A 264 6.74 9.34 -8.67
N ARG A 265 6.70 8.03 -8.88
CA ARG A 265 6.65 7.38 -10.21
C ARG A 265 5.26 6.79 -10.38
N VAL A 266 4.46 7.36 -11.28
CA VAL A 266 3.05 6.98 -11.46
C VAL A 266 2.82 6.44 -12.86
N THR A 267 2.21 5.26 -12.96
CA THR A 267 1.87 4.62 -14.23
C THR A 267 0.39 4.28 -14.25
N GLY A 268 -0.32 4.79 -15.26
CA GLY A 268 -1.74 4.56 -15.46
C GLY A 268 -2.48 5.79 -15.97
N SER A 269 -3.67 5.58 -16.53
CA SER A 269 -4.65 6.59 -16.87
C SER A 269 -5.15 7.34 -15.63
N ILE A 270 -5.10 8.67 -15.68
CA ILE A 270 -5.53 9.56 -14.60
C ILE A 270 -6.77 10.31 -15.06
N GLU A 271 -7.85 10.25 -14.27
CA GLU A 271 -9.13 10.89 -14.61
C GLU A 271 -9.09 12.41 -14.53
N ASP A 272 -8.67 12.94 -13.38
CA ASP A 272 -8.53 14.40 -13.20
C ASP A 272 -7.17 14.86 -13.72
N THR A 273 -7.18 15.69 -14.76
CA THR A 273 -5.99 16.28 -15.36
C THR A 273 -5.99 17.81 -15.27
N LEU A 274 -6.95 18.39 -14.54
CA LEU A 274 -7.13 19.85 -14.47
C LEU A 274 -5.94 20.57 -13.83
N ASP A 275 -5.20 19.89 -12.95
CA ASP A 275 -4.06 20.43 -12.21
C ASP A 275 -2.71 19.90 -12.71
N LYS A 276 -2.66 19.35 -13.94
CA LYS A 276 -1.47 18.69 -14.50
C LYS A 276 -0.21 19.58 -14.47
N GLU A 277 -0.37 20.89 -14.66
CA GLU A 277 0.74 21.85 -14.65
C GLU A 277 1.46 21.94 -13.29
N ASN A 278 0.78 21.58 -12.21
CA ASN A 278 1.33 21.59 -10.85
C ASN A 278 1.82 20.22 -10.38
N TRP A 279 1.79 19.19 -11.24
CA TRP A 279 2.28 17.88 -10.87
C TRP A 279 3.81 17.84 -10.79
N ASN A 280 4.34 17.09 -9.82
CA ASN A 280 5.75 16.76 -9.68
C ASN A 280 5.94 15.25 -9.56
N GLY A 281 6.85 14.70 -10.36
CA GLY A 281 7.14 13.27 -10.41
C GLY A 281 7.45 12.79 -11.83
N ILE A 282 7.65 11.49 -11.97
CA ILE A 282 7.68 10.82 -13.27
C ILE A 282 6.31 10.17 -13.49
N ILE A 283 5.49 10.73 -14.37
CA ILE A 283 4.10 10.31 -14.57
C ILE A 283 3.95 9.86 -16.01
N ASN A 284 3.64 8.58 -16.23
CA ASN A 284 3.52 7.96 -17.56
C ASN A 284 4.72 8.31 -18.47
N ASP A 285 5.93 8.02 -17.98
CA ASP A 285 7.22 8.30 -18.65
C ASP A 285 7.50 9.79 -18.92
N GLU A 286 6.77 10.71 -18.31
CA GLU A 286 6.99 12.16 -18.40
C GLU A 286 7.47 12.72 -17.05
N VAL A 287 8.68 13.31 -17.02
CA VAL A 287 9.19 14.06 -15.86
C VAL A 287 8.49 15.41 -15.81
N MET A 288 7.81 15.66 -14.70
CA MET A 288 7.11 16.91 -14.37
C MET A 288 7.70 17.50 -13.10
N GLY A 289 7.69 18.84 -12.98
CA GLY A 289 8.21 19.52 -11.80
C GLY A 289 9.71 19.29 -11.57
N ARG A 290 10.11 19.04 -10.32
CA ARG A 290 11.50 18.81 -9.94
C ARG A 290 11.65 17.41 -9.34
N VAL A 291 12.23 16.50 -10.12
CA VAL A 291 12.47 15.11 -9.75
C VAL A 291 13.94 14.88 -9.40
N ILE A 292 14.18 14.14 -8.33
CA ILE A 292 15.49 13.62 -7.92
C ILE A 292 15.40 12.10 -7.97
N LEU A 293 16.31 11.45 -8.71
CA LEU A 293 16.36 9.98 -8.71
C LEU A 293 16.75 9.47 -7.32
N GLY A 294 15.89 8.61 -6.76
CA GLY A 294 16.15 7.91 -5.50
C GLY A 294 16.77 6.52 -5.67
N GLU A 295 16.78 6.00 -6.89
CA GLU A 295 17.30 4.68 -7.25
C GLU A 295 17.83 4.68 -8.69
N ASP A 296 18.65 3.68 -9.02
CA ASP A 296 19.09 3.43 -10.39
C ASP A 296 17.87 3.21 -11.29
N THR A 297 17.77 4.00 -12.35
CA THR A 297 16.59 4.07 -13.19
C THR A 297 16.92 3.55 -14.59
N TYR A 298 16.09 2.63 -15.08
CA TYR A 298 16.21 2.03 -16.40
C TYR A 298 14.97 2.42 -17.21
N ILE A 299 15.16 3.02 -18.38
CA ILE A 299 14.06 3.55 -19.22
C ILE A 299 14.08 2.93 -20.62
N ASP A 300 12.89 2.62 -21.11
CA ASP A 300 12.63 2.43 -22.54
C ASP A 300 12.11 3.72 -23.19
N ARG A 301 11.48 4.59 -22.38
CA ARG A 301 11.01 5.90 -22.77
C ARG A 301 11.10 6.84 -21.58
N LEU A 302 11.54 8.06 -21.82
CA LEU A 302 11.40 9.15 -20.86
C LEU A 302 11.34 10.48 -21.60
N THR A 303 10.40 11.33 -21.22
CA THR A 303 10.31 12.72 -21.68
C THR A 303 10.51 13.66 -20.51
N VAL A 304 11.49 14.55 -20.58
CA VAL A 304 11.65 15.64 -19.60
C VAL A 304 10.93 16.87 -20.13
N ALA A 305 9.82 17.26 -19.48
CA ALA A 305 9.00 18.39 -19.91
C ALA A 305 9.77 19.71 -19.86
N LYS A 306 9.32 20.71 -20.63
CA LYS A 306 10.03 21.98 -20.86
C LYS A 306 10.43 22.72 -19.58
N ASP A 307 9.57 22.73 -18.58
CA ASP A 307 9.81 23.43 -17.30
C ASP A 307 10.27 22.47 -16.19
N ALA A 308 10.46 21.19 -16.52
CA ALA A 308 10.86 20.17 -15.58
C ALA A 308 12.38 20.10 -15.38
N LYS A 309 12.76 19.61 -14.20
CA LYS A 309 14.16 19.40 -13.79
C LYS A 309 14.32 17.96 -13.31
N LEU A 310 15.19 17.21 -13.96
CA LEU A 310 15.62 15.87 -13.54
C LEU A 310 17.03 15.94 -12.96
N LEU A 311 17.18 15.62 -11.69
CA LEU A 311 18.47 15.49 -11.02
C LEU A 311 18.85 14.02 -10.89
N ILE A 312 20.01 13.66 -11.40
CA ILE A 312 20.68 12.39 -11.19
C ILE A 312 21.78 12.66 -10.15
N PRO A 313 21.52 12.38 -8.85
CA PRO A 313 22.47 12.69 -7.79
C PRO A 313 23.65 11.71 -7.79
N GLY A 314 24.68 12.06 -7.01
CA GLY A 314 25.90 11.27 -6.87
C GLY A 314 25.60 9.81 -6.52
N GLY A 315 26.15 8.90 -7.31
CA GLY A 315 25.97 7.46 -7.14
C GLY A 315 24.75 6.83 -7.79
N MET A 316 23.85 7.60 -8.41
CA MET A 316 22.70 7.07 -9.16
C MET A 316 23.00 7.03 -10.67
N ILE A 317 22.46 6.02 -11.36
CA ILE A 317 22.54 5.95 -12.83
C ILE A 317 21.17 6.02 -13.50
N LEU A 318 21.12 6.67 -14.66
CA LEU A 318 20.01 6.60 -15.60
C LEU A 318 20.45 5.82 -16.84
N VAL A 319 19.90 4.64 -17.06
CA VAL A 319 20.21 3.81 -18.24
C VAL A 319 19.09 3.93 -19.26
N ASN A 320 19.40 4.47 -20.44
CA ASN A 320 18.44 4.57 -21.54
C ASN A 320 18.60 3.40 -22.52
N TYR A 321 17.62 2.52 -22.60
CA TYR A 321 17.54 1.45 -23.60
C TYR A 321 16.71 1.83 -24.83
N GLY A 322 15.86 2.85 -24.75
CA GLY A 322 15.01 3.29 -25.84
C GLY A 322 15.17 4.79 -26.14
N THR A 323 14.14 5.61 -25.92
CA THR A 323 14.17 7.04 -26.28
C THR A 323 14.10 7.94 -25.05
N LEU A 324 15.13 8.78 -24.89
CA LEU A 324 15.14 9.92 -23.95
C LEU A 324 14.91 11.22 -24.72
N VAL A 325 13.79 11.89 -24.48
CA VAL A 325 13.50 13.22 -25.03
C VAL A 325 13.66 14.26 -23.94
N ASN A 326 14.47 15.29 -24.16
CA ASN A 326 14.67 16.36 -23.19
C ASN A 326 14.24 17.71 -23.77
N TYR A 327 13.21 18.30 -23.18
CA TYR A 327 12.83 19.70 -23.42
C TYR A 327 13.20 20.61 -22.24
N GLY A 328 13.41 20.04 -21.06
CA GLY A 328 13.70 20.76 -19.82
C GLY A 328 15.19 20.73 -19.47
N ARG A 329 15.48 20.47 -18.19
CA ARG A 329 16.84 20.42 -17.67
C ARG A 329 17.13 19.08 -17.01
N ILE A 330 18.18 18.41 -17.47
CA ILE A 330 18.76 17.24 -16.81
C ILE A 330 20.08 17.68 -16.18
N THR A 331 20.30 17.34 -14.92
CA THR A 331 21.56 17.61 -14.22
C THR A 331 22.11 16.32 -13.68
N VAL A 332 23.34 15.98 -14.08
CA VAL A 332 24.12 14.88 -13.53
C VAL A 332 25.06 15.48 -12.49
N TRP A 333 24.84 15.17 -11.22
CA TRP A 333 25.66 15.67 -10.12
C TRP A 333 26.58 14.57 -9.61
N ASP A 334 27.88 14.72 -9.83
CA ASP A 334 28.89 13.88 -9.18
C ASP A 334 29.26 14.46 -7.80
N ASN A 335 29.12 13.66 -6.73
CA ASN A 335 29.49 14.10 -5.39
C ASN A 335 30.94 13.69 -5.12
N PRO A 336 31.91 14.61 -5.05
CA PRO A 336 33.33 14.27 -4.95
C PRO A 336 33.72 13.47 -3.69
N GLY A 337 32.80 13.30 -2.72
CA GLY A 337 32.97 12.46 -1.53
C GLY A 337 32.40 11.03 -1.61
N ILE A 338 31.74 10.64 -2.71
CA ILE A 338 31.17 9.29 -2.88
C ILE A 338 31.88 8.62 -4.08
N PRO A 339 32.49 7.43 -3.92
CA PRO A 339 33.23 6.78 -5.00
C PRO A 339 32.35 6.27 -6.16
N SER A 340 31.01 6.39 -6.08
CA SER A 340 30.08 6.00 -7.13
C SER A 340 29.75 7.18 -8.04
N LYS A 341 29.98 6.98 -9.34
CA LYS A 341 29.86 8.01 -10.37
C LYS A 341 28.42 8.05 -10.87
N SER A 342 27.78 9.20 -10.76
CA SER A 342 26.47 9.44 -11.38
C SER A 342 26.61 9.56 -12.90
N CYS A 343 25.72 8.95 -13.68
CA CYS A 343 25.77 9.08 -15.13
C CYS A 343 24.45 8.81 -15.85
N ILE A 344 24.42 9.24 -17.12
CA ILE A 344 23.41 8.80 -18.10
C ILE A 344 24.09 7.77 -19.02
N CYS A 345 23.76 6.50 -18.84
CA CYS A 345 24.21 5.41 -19.71
C CYS A 345 23.27 5.27 -20.91
N ASN A 346 23.61 5.87 -22.04
CA ASN A 346 22.79 5.76 -23.24
C ASN A 346 23.13 4.53 -24.09
N LYS A 347 22.14 3.65 -24.29
CA LYS A 347 22.16 2.53 -25.23
C LYS A 347 21.09 2.67 -26.33
N GLY A 348 20.30 3.74 -26.30
CA GLY A 348 19.25 4.06 -27.28
C GLY A 348 19.44 5.45 -27.91
N GLU A 349 18.33 6.16 -28.14
CA GLU A 349 18.30 7.49 -28.75
C GLU A 349 18.11 8.60 -27.70
N ILE A 350 18.87 9.70 -27.82
CA ILE A 350 18.64 10.94 -27.07
C ILE A 350 18.21 12.04 -28.05
N ARG A 351 17.05 12.64 -27.81
CA ARG A 351 16.56 13.84 -28.52
C ARG A 351 16.57 15.01 -27.56
N ASN A 352 17.64 15.82 -27.62
CA ASN A 352 17.81 16.95 -26.72
C ASN A 352 17.46 18.29 -27.39
N SER A 353 16.44 18.96 -26.86
CA SER A 353 16.05 20.34 -27.16
C SER A 353 16.10 21.24 -25.91
N GLY A 354 16.58 20.71 -24.78
CA GLY A 354 16.74 21.40 -23.51
C GLY A 354 18.21 21.46 -23.08
N VAL A 355 18.45 21.48 -21.77
CA VAL A 355 19.79 21.53 -21.16
C VAL A 355 20.11 20.19 -20.50
N ILE A 356 21.34 19.70 -20.71
CA ILE A 356 21.90 18.56 -19.97
C ILE A 356 23.23 19.02 -19.37
N ASP A 357 23.28 19.22 -18.06
CA ASP A 357 24.49 19.61 -17.33
C ASP A 357 25.19 18.36 -16.79
N GLY A 358 26.53 18.32 -16.91
CA GLY A 358 27.34 17.17 -16.47
C GLY A 358 27.47 16.05 -17.53
N TRP A 359 27.08 16.33 -18.78
CA TRP A 359 27.19 15.41 -19.91
C TRP A 359 28.49 15.66 -20.69
N ASN A 360 29.33 14.64 -20.86
CA ASN A 360 30.48 14.70 -21.76
C ASN A 360 30.11 14.08 -23.11
N GLU A 361 30.15 14.88 -24.17
CA GLU A 361 29.72 14.56 -25.54
C GLU A 361 30.60 13.51 -26.27
N ASN A 362 31.57 12.89 -25.60
CA ASN A 362 32.62 12.06 -26.21
C ASN A 362 32.51 10.53 -26.01
N GLY A 363 31.34 10.01 -25.62
CA GLY A 363 31.04 8.56 -25.78
C GLY A 363 32.01 7.56 -25.10
N SER A 364 32.81 7.97 -24.13
CA SER A 364 33.72 7.08 -23.41
C SER A 364 33.83 7.48 -21.94
N VAL A 365 32.95 6.85 -21.18
CA VAL A 365 33.04 6.39 -19.79
C VAL A 365 33.74 7.29 -18.76
N GLN A 366 33.10 7.42 -17.60
CA GLN A 366 33.86 7.00 -16.44
C GLN A 366 33.52 5.53 -16.17
N THR A 367 34.39 4.65 -16.63
CA THR A 367 34.38 3.22 -16.30
C THR A 367 34.43 3.12 -14.78
N VAL A 368 33.56 2.27 -14.24
CA VAL A 368 34.05 1.23 -13.33
C VAL A 368 34.07 -0.05 -14.15
#